data_AF-A0A257TFM1-F1
#
_entry.id   AF-A0A257TFM1-F1
#
_cell.length_a   1.000
_cell.length_b   1.000
_cell.length_c   1.000
_cell.angle_alpha   90.00
_cell.angle_beta   90.00
_cell.angle_gamma   90.00
#
_symmetry.space_group_name_H-M   'P 1'
#
loop_
_entity.id
_entity.type
_entity.pdbx_description
1 polymer ?
#
loop_
_entity_poly.entity_id
_entity_poly.type
_entity_poly.pdbx_seq_one_letter_code
_entity_poly.pdbx_strand_id
1 'polypeptide(L)'
;MHFHLGFKHKQLRRERVARGEPNTSLEVSKNSSYIKALDNITFVAGIAGPFTVLPQIWQIFTTHQAAGVSATSWTLMFIVTFPWIFYGIAHKDKAIIISFILWEVVNLIVVVGAVLYG
;
A
#
# COMPACT_ATOMS: atom_id res chain seq x y z
N MET A 1 -37.55 -11.20 18.05
CA MET A 1 -36.79 -11.66 19.23
C MET A 1 -35.33 -11.97 18.87
N HIS A 2 -34.59 -11.04 18.24
CA HIS A 2 -33.20 -11.26 17.77
C HIS A 2 -32.17 -10.23 18.28
N PHE A 3 -32.61 -9.20 19.02
CA PHE A 3 -31.75 -8.09 19.45
C PHE A 3 -30.87 -8.43 20.67
N HIS A 4 -31.22 -9.46 21.44
CA HIS A 4 -30.51 -9.84 22.66
C HIS A 4 -29.24 -10.68 22.43
N LEU A 5 -29.05 -11.30 21.25
CA LEU A 5 -27.86 -12.12 20.99
C LEU A 5 -26.58 -11.28 20.83
N GLY A 6 -26.67 -10.07 20.27
CA GLY A 6 -25.50 -9.22 20.00
C GLY A 6 -24.81 -8.70 21.27
N PHE A 7 -25.57 -8.40 22.32
CA PHE A 7 -25.03 -7.91 23.58
C PHE A 7 -24.29 -9.00 24.36
N LYS A 8 -24.85 -10.22 24.36
CA LYS A 8 -24.20 -11.39 24.98
C LYS A 8 -22.84 -11.69 24.33
N HIS A 9 -22.74 -11.57 23.00
CA HIS A 9 -21.47 -11.72 22.28
C HIS A 9 -20.41 -10.67 22.66
N LYS A 10 -20.80 -9.41 22.88
CA LYS A 10 -19.87 -8.35 23.31
C LYS A 10 -19.36 -8.57 24.74
N GLN A 11 -20.23 -9.00 25.66
CA GLN A 11 -19.84 -9.32 27.04
C GLN A 11 -18.90 -10.52 27.10
N LEU A 12 -19.22 -11.60 26.40
CA LEU A 12 -18.36 -12.79 26.32
C LEU A 12 -16.97 -12.49 25.73
N ARG A 13 -16.87 -11.55 24.77
CA ARG A 13 -15.58 -11.10 24.24
C ARG A 13 -14.77 -10.32 25.28
N ARG A 14 -15.41 -9.44 26.06
CA ARG A 14 -14.75 -8.69 27.15
C ARG A 14 -14.26 -9.61 28.26
N GLU A 15 -15.07 -10.59 28.64
CA GLU A 15 -14.73 -11.56 29.69
C GLU A 15 -13.57 -12.49 29.29
N ARG A 16 -13.45 -12.88 28.01
CA ARG A 16 -12.30 -13.66 27.53
C ARG A 16 -11.02 -12.84 27.51
N VAL A 17 -11.08 -11.60 27.03
CA VAL A 17 -9.94 -10.68 27.06
C VAL A 17 -9.50 -10.40 28.49
N ALA A 18 -10.44 -10.24 29.43
CA ALA A 18 -10.13 -10.06 30.85
C ALA A 18 -9.50 -11.30 31.52
N ARG A 19 -9.80 -12.50 31.01
CA ARG A 19 -9.17 -13.76 31.45
C ARG A 19 -7.81 -14.03 30.80
N GLY A 20 -7.33 -13.13 29.93
CA GLY A 20 -6.11 -13.37 29.16
C GLY A 20 -6.25 -14.52 28.16
N GLU A 21 -7.47 -14.97 27.87
CA GLU A 21 -7.69 -15.99 26.86
C GLU A 21 -7.35 -15.39 25.49
N PRO A 22 -6.47 -16.04 24.71
CA PRO A 22 -6.13 -15.56 23.38
C PRO A 22 -7.41 -15.41 22.56
N ASN A 23 -7.56 -14.26 21.89
CA ASN A 23 -8.64 -14.05 20.96
C ASN A 23 -8.41 -14.97 19.76
N THR A 24 -8.91 -16.20 19.89
CA THR A 24 -8.55 -17.37 19.07
C THR A 24 -8.78 -17.11 17.59
N SER A 25 -9.77 -16.28 17.24
CA SER A 25 -10.03 -15.92 15.84
C SER A 25 -8.99 -14.96 15.23
N LEU A 26 -8.45 -14.01 16.00
CA LEU A 26 -7.39 -13.11 15.54
C LEU A 26 -6.02 -13.81 15.54
N GLU A 27 -5.74 -14.67 16.52
CA GLU A 27 -4.49 -15.43 16.56
C GLU A 27 -4.41 -16.54 15.50
N VAL A 28 -5.51 -17.28 15.28
CA VAL A 28 -5.58 -18.28 14.20
C VAL A 28 -5.43 -17.61 12.83
N SER A 29 -6.05 -16.44 12.64
CA SER A 29 -5.90 -15.66 11.40
C SER A 29 -4.44 -15.25 11.16
N LYS A 30 -3.77 -14.69 12.17
CA LYS A 30 -2.39 -14.19 12.04
C LYS A 30 -1.35 -15.31 11.89
N ASN A 31 -1.65 -16.52 12.36
CA ASN A 31 -0.74 -17.66 12.27
C ASN A 31 -0.96 -18.55 11.03
N SER A 32 -1.90 -18.20 10.15
CA SER A 32 -2.11 -18.89 8.89
C SER A 32 -0.94 -18.65 7.93
N SER A 33 -0.33 -19.73 7.42
CA SER A 33 0.76 -19.66 6.43
C SER A 33 0.37 -18.85 5.19
N TYR A 34 -0.91 -18.81 4.85
CA TYR A 34 -1.45 -17.99 3.76
C TYR A 34 -1.28 -16.48 4.02
N ILE A 35 -1.59 -16.00 5.23
CA ILE A 35 -1.47 -14.58 5.58
C ILE A 35 0.00 -14.14 5.59
N LYS A 36 0.89 -14.96 6.15
CA LYS A 36 2.34 -14.68 6.12
C LYS A 36 2.89 -14.63 4.69
N ALA A 37 2.40 -15.52 3.81
CA ALA A 37 2.79 -15.51 2.40
C ALA A 37 2.29 -14.24 1.69
N LEU A 38 1.03 -13.84 1.92
CA LEU A 38 0.49 -12.59 1.39
C LEU A 38 1.28 -11.38 1.89
N ASP A 39 1.58 -11.28 3.18
CA ASP A 39 2.35 -10.16 3.75
C ASP A 39 3.71 -10.02 3.06
N ASN A 40 4.41 -11.14 2.86
CA ASN A 40 5.70 -11.15 2.16
C ASN A 40 5.57 -10.78 0.67
N ILE A 41 4.56 -11.32 -0.04
CA ILE A 41 4.32 -11.00 -1.45
C ILE A 41 3.98 -9.53 -1.61
N THR A 42 3.10 -8.99 -0.76
CA THR A 42 2.71 -7.58 -0.80
C THR A 42 3.89 -6.67 -0.48
N PHE A 43 4.75 -7.05 0.47
CA PHE A 43 5.98 -6.31 0.75
C PHE A 43 6.92 -6.28 -0.47
N VAL A 44 7.17 -7.44 -1.07
CA VAL A 44 8.01 -7.55 -2.28
C VAL A 44 7.40 -6.76 -3.43
N ALA A 45 6.09 -6.87 -3.66
CA ALA A 45 5.40 -6.14 -4.71
C ALA A 45 5.43 -4.61 -4.47
N GLY A 46 5.30 -4.17 -3.21
CA GLY A 46 5.40 -2.75 -2.86
C GLY A 46 6.76 -2.15 -3.17
N ILE A 47 7.83 -2.92 -2.96
CA ILE A 47 9.20 -2.50 -3.30
C ILE A 47 9.50 -2.67 -4.79
N ALA A 48 9.14 -3.80 -5.39
CA ALA A 48 9.44 -4.12 -6.78
C ALA A 48 8.60 -3.31 -7.78
N GLY A 49 7.37 -2.95 -7.40
CA GLY A 49 6.41 -2.23 -8.24
C GLY A 49 6.97 -0.95 -8.85
N PRO A 50 7.53 0.00 -8.08
CA PRO A 50 8.14 1.21 -8.63
C PRO A 50 9.23 0.95 -9.70
N PHE A 51 10.00 -0.13 -9.56
CA PHE A 51 11.05 -0.47 -10.54
C PHE A 51 10.50 -0.87 -11.90
N THR A 52 9.24 -1.29 -11.98
CA THR A 52 8.56 -1.57 -13.26
C THR A 52 8.40 -0.33 -14.14
N VAL A 53 8.55 0.87 -13.57
CA VAL A 53 8.48 2.16 -14.27
C VAL A 53 9.85 2.55 -14.87
N LEU A 54 10.95 1.94 -14.43
CA LEU A 54 12.28 2.28 -14.92
C LEU A 54 12.45 2.16 -16.46
N PRO A 55 11.90 1.15 -17.15
CA PRO A 55 11.95 1.10 -18.62
C PRO A 55 11.26 2.29 -19.29
N GLN A 56 10.13 2.77 -18.73
CA GLN A 56 9.42 3.95 -19.24
C GLN A 56 10.27 5.22 -19.05
N ILE A 57 10.90 5.38 -17.88
CA ILE A 57 11.82 6.49 -17.60
C ILE A 57 13.00 6.42 -18.58
N TRP A 58 13.63 5.26 -18.70
CA TRP A 58 14.76 5.05 -19.61
C TRP A 58 14.41 5.43 -21.04
N GLN A 59 13.25 4.98 -21.53
CA GLN A 59 12.77 5.32 -22.87
C GLN A 59 12.63 6.84 -23.04
N ILE A 60 11.89 7.52 -22.15
CA ILE A 60 11.64 8.97 -22.25
C ILE A 60 12.96 9.77 -22.34
N PHE A 61 13.92 9.48 -21.46
CA PHE A 61 15.16 10.26 -21.37
C PHE A 61 16.21 9.86 -22.42
N THR A 62 16.18 8.64 -22.96
CA THR A 62 17.11 8.25 -24.02
C THR A 62 16.61 8.68 -25.39
N THR A 63 15.33 8.50 -25.68
CA THR A 63 14.74 8.88 -26.97
C THR A 63 14.37 10.36 -27.03
N HIS A 64 14.39 11.08 -25.90
CA HIS A 64 13.90 12.45 -25.78
C HIS A 64 12.48 12.60 -26.34
N GLN A 65 11.66 11.57 -26.13
CA GLN A 65 10.30 11.52 -26.64
C GLN A 65 9.38 10.85 -25.64
N ALA A 66 8.35 11.59 -25.22
CA ALA A 66 7.31 11.12 -24.31
C ALA A 66 5.93 11.05 -25.00
N ALA A 67 5.91 10.91 -26.33
CA ALA A 67 4.67 10.78 -27.10
C ALA A 67 3.80 9.64 -26.56
N GLY A 68 2.55 9.96 -26.20
CA GLY A 68 1.61 9.01 -25.58
C GLY A 68 1.69 8.92 -24.05
N VAL A 69 2.65 9.58 -23.40
CA VAL A 69 2.75 9.66 -21.94
C VAL A 69 2.00 10.88 -21.43
N SER A 70 0.87 10.68 -20.76
CA SER A 70 0.04 11.78 -20.23
C SER A 70 0.64 12.37 -18.94
N ALA A 71 1.28 13.53 -19.03
CA ALA A 71 1.79 14.27 -17.86
C ALA A 71 0.71 14.51 -16.79
N THR A 72 -0.52 14.82 -17.23
CA THR A 72 -1.68 15.00 -16.34
C THR A 72 -1.97 13.72 -15.56
N SER A 73 -1.98 12.56 -16.21
CA SER A 73 -2.27 11.28 -15.54
C SER A 73 -1.20 10.95 -14.49
N TRP A 74 0.08 11.14 -14.82
CA TRP A 74 1.18 10.89 -13.87
C TRP A 74 1.21 11.90 -12.71
N THR A 75 0.82 13.14 -12.96
CA THR A 75 0.66 14.17 -11.90
C THR A 75 -0.49 13.81 -10.96
N LEU A 76 -1.63 13.38 -11.51
CA LEU A 76 -2.75 12.93 -10.69
C LEU A 76 -2.39 11.67 -9.89
N MET A 77 -1.63 10.74 -10.47
CA MET A 77 -1.11 9.59 -9.75
C MET A 77 -0.26 10.02 -8.55
N PHE A 78 0.73 10.90 -8.76
CA PHE A 78 1.55 11.48 -7.68
C PHE A 78 0.67 12.06 -6.55
N ILE A 79 -0.34 12.87 -6.89
CA ILE A 79 -1.25 13.48 -5.90
C ILE A 79 -2.06 12.41 -5.14
N VAL A 80 -2.53 11.36 -5.82
CA VAL A 80 -3.34 10.29 -5.21
C VAL A 80 -2.49 9.37 -4.34
N THR A 81 -1.23 9.13 -4.72
CA THR A 81 -0.33 8.25 -3.98
C THR A 81 0.30 8.93 -2.77
N PHE A 82 0.48 10.25 -2.82
CA PHE A 82 1.16 11.02 -1.76
C PHE A 82 0.53 10.88 -0.35
N PRO A 83 -0.82 10.90 -0.17
CA PRO A 83 -1.46 10.65 1.12
C PRO A 83 -1.09 9.32 1.79
N TRP A 84 -0.73 8.29 1.02
CA TRP A 84 -0.40 6.96 1.56
C TRP A 84 0.87 6.96 2.39
N ILE A 85 1.80 7.89 2.14
CA ILE A 85 3.00 8.05 2.97
C ILE A 85 2.57 8.46 4.39
N PHE A 86 1.68 9.44 4.52
CA PHE A 86 1.15 9.86 5.83
C PHE A 86 0.32 8.76 6.49
N TYR A 87 -0.45 8.01 5.70
CA TYR A 87 -1.19 6.85 6.20
C TYR A 87 -0.23 5.81 6.81
N GLY A 88 0.85 5.48 6.11
CA GLY A 88 1.89 4.57 6.61
C GLY A 88 2.55 5.09 7.88
N ILE A 89 2.87 6.38 7.95
CA ILE A 89 3.42 7.02 9.18
C ILE A 89 2.43 6.89 10.34
N ALA A 90 1.15 7.22 10.13
CA ALA A 90 0.12 7.15 11.16
C ALA A 90 -0.07 5.74 11.73
N HIS A 91 0.07 4.72 10.88
CA HIS A 91 -0.05 3.30 11.27
C HIS A 91 1.29 2.64 11.64
N LYS A 92 2.40 3.40 11.60
CA LYS A 92 3.77 2.92 11.82
C LYS A 92 4.16 1.75 10.88
N ASP A 93 3.60 1.74 9.68
CA ASP A 93 3.86 0.72 8.67
C ASP A 93 5.01 1.16 7.75
N LYS A 94 6.20 0.61 8.00
CA LYS A 94 7.40 0.91 7.22
C LYS A 94 7.30 0.44 5.77
N ALA A 95 6.55 -0.64 5.50
CA ALA A 95 6.41 -1.19 4.16
C ALA A 95 5.65 -0.20 3.27
N ILE A 96 4.53 0.33 3.77
CA ILE A 96 3.74 1.35 3.06
C ILE A 96 4.59 2.60 2.84
N ILE A 97 5.27 3.11 3.87
CA ILE A 97 6.09 4.32 3.77
C ILE A 97 7.16 4.18 2.67
N ILE A 98 7.95 3.10 2.72
CA ILE A 98 9.04 2.90 1.76
C ILE A 98 8.49 2.71 0.34
N SER A 99 7.44 1.91 0.18
CA SER A 99 6.83 1.62 -1.12
C SER A 99 6.32 2.90 -1.78
N PHE A 100 5.57 3.72 -1.03
CA PHE A 100 5.00 4.94 -1.60
C PHE A 100 6.03 6.04 -1.82
N ILE A 101 7.07 6.16 -0.98
CA ILE A 101 8.20 7.07 -1.28
C ILE A 101 8.85 6.69 -2.62
N LEU A 102 9.09 5.39 -2.87
CA LEU A 102 9.65 4.94 -4.15
C LEU A 102 8.71 5.26 -5.32
N TRP A 103 7.40 5.06 -5.15
CA TRP A 103 6.39 5.45 -6.15
C TRP A 103 6.39 6.95 -6.45
N GLU A 104 6.46 7.81 -5.42
CA GLU A 104 6.52 9.26 -5.61
C GLU A 104 7.75 9.68 -6.43
N VAL A 105 8.91 9.09 -6.15
CA VAL A 105 10.15 9.38 -6.89
C VAL A 105 9.99 9.01 -8.37
N VAL A 106 9.53 7.80 -8.69
CA VAL A 106 9.39 7.40 -10.10
C VAL A 106 8.27 8.16 -10.80
N ASN A 107 7.14 8.43 -10.14
CA ASN A 107 6.05 9.24 -10.69
C ASN A 107 6.54 10.65 -11.03
N LEU A 108 7.30 11.29 -10.13
CA LEU A 108 7.84 12.62 -10.36
C LEU A 108 8.82 12.64 -11.54
N ILE A 109 9.70 11.64 -11.65
CA ILE A 109 10.63 11.53 -12.79
C ILE A 109 9.86 11.40 -14.10
N VAL A 110 8.79 10.60 -14.14
CA VAL A 110 7.95 10.47 -15.35
C VAL A 110 7.23 11.77 -15.66
N VAL A 111 6.68 12.48 -14.67
CA VAL A 111 6.06 13.80 -14.88
C VAL A 111 7.06 14.78 -15.49
N VAL A 112 8.28 14.87 -14.93
CA VAL A 112 9.35 15.73 -15.45
C VAL A 112 9.69 15.35 -16.90
N GLY A 113 9.89 14.06 -17.16
CA GLY A 113 10.19 13.59 -18.51
C GLY A 113 9.06 13.87 -19.52
N ALA A 114 7.80 13.68 -19.10
CA ALA A 114 6.63 13.94 -19.93
C ALA A 114 6.41 15.43 -20.21
N VAL A 115 6.77 16.33 -19.28
CA VAL A 115 6.69 17.78 -19.50
C VAL A 115 7.84 18.27 -20.38
N LEU A 116 9.04 17.70 -20.24
CA LEU A 116 10.22 18.13 -21.02
C LEU A 116 10.22 17.60 -22.46
N TYR A 117 9.69 16.38 -22.68
CA TYR A 117 9.79 15.66 -23.96
C TYR A 117 8.44 15.23 -24.55
N GLY A 118 7.33 15.74 -24.00
CA GLY A 118 5.97 15.46 -24.46
C GLY A 118 5.49 16.35 -25.59
#